data_AF-A0A0Q6BVX1-F1
#
_entry.id   AF-A0A0Q6BVX1-F1
#
_cell.length_a   1.000
_cell.length_b   1.000
_cell.length_c   1.000
_cell.angle_alpha   90.00
_cell.angle_beta   90.00
_cell.angle_gamma   90.00
#
_symmetry.space_group_name_H-M   'P 1'
#
loop_
_entity.id
_entity.type
_entity.pdbx_description
1 polymer ?
#
loop_
_entity_poly.entity_id
_entity_poly.type
_entity_poly.pdbx_seq_one_letter_code
_entity_poly.pdbx_strand_id
1 'polypeptide(L)'
;MPVTAETHLYFPLEGHETSAYVKVRLYDDGGKPGAQASLEGPAAEGARFEYPTTGEPHAVLRDARDYAAGRGFDVRVQLDGVAWNPELGVLVEPKT
;
A
#
# COMPACT_ATOMS: atom_id res chain seq x y z
N MET A 1 4.69 -4.65 28.87
CA MET A 1 5.85 -4.73 27.96
C MET A 1 5.74 -3.57 27.00
N PRO A 2 6.79 -2.78 26.75
CA PRO A 2 6.71 -1.72 25.74
C PRO A 2 6.47 -2.39 24.39
N VAL A 3 5.37 -2.02 23.74
CA VAL A 3 5.08 -2.43 22.37
C VAL A 3 6.14 -1.72 21.52
N THR A 4 7.14 -2.44 21.05
CA THR A 4 8.07 -1.92 20.04
C THR A 4 7.22 -1.46 18.87
N ALA A 5 7.26 -0.18 18.52
CA ALA A 5 6.55 0.34 17.35
C ALA A 5 6.98 -0.50 16.15
N GLU A 6 6.09 -1.37 15.67
CA GLU A 6 6.37 -2.22 14.53
C GLU A 6 6.57 -1.30 13.33
N THR A 7 7.83 -1.08 12.96
CA THR A 7 8.14 -0.33 11.75
C THR A 7 7.74 -1.21 10.56
N HIS A 8 6.62 -0.90 9.95
CA HIS A 8 6.12 -1.64 8.81
C HIS A 8 6.98 -1.35 7.57
N LEU A 9 7.38 -2.42 6.89
CA LEU A 9 8.12 -2.36 5.64
C LEU A 9 7.13 -2.34 4.48
N TYR A 10 7.31 -1.38 3.58
CA TYR A 10 6.57 -1.27 2.34
C TYR A 10 7.52 -1.31 1.17
N PHE A 11 7.04 -1.81 0.04
CA PHE A 11 7.81 -1.90 -1.20
C PHE A 11 7.15 -1.02 -2.26
N PRO A 12 7.92 -0.31 -3.09
CA PRO A 12 7.38 0.47 -4.18
C PRO A 12 6.71 -0.44 -5.22
N LEU A 13 5.82 0.14 -6.00
CA LEU A 13 5.35 -0.46 -7.24
C LEU A 13 6.48 -0.43 -8.27
N GLU A 14 6.88 -1.60 -8.77
CA GLU A 14 8.02 -1.79 -9.66
C GLU A 14 7.60 -1.98 -11.13
N GLY A 15 6.31 -2.26 -11.38
CA GLY A 15 5.70 -2.31 -12.72
C GLY A 15 5.99 -3.60 -13.50
N HIS A 16 6.68 -4.56 -12.90
CA HIS A 16 7.01 -5.87 -13.48
C HIS A 16 6.57 -7.03 -12.57
N GLU A 17 5.55 -6.80 -11.74
CA GLU A 17 5.01 -7.78 -10.82
C GLU A 17 4.41 -8.98 -11.56
N THR A 18 4.77 -10.18 -11.13
CA THR A 18 4.36 -11.44 -11.77
C THR A 18 3.16 -12.12 -11.09
N SER A 19 2.64 -11.52 -10.01
CA SER A 19 1.56 -12.04 -9.17
C SER A 19 0.60 -10.93 -8.75
N ALA A 20 -0.58 -11.29 -8.25
CA ALA A 20 -1.52 -10.32 -7.69
C ALA A 20 -0.93 -9.64 -6.43
N TYR A 21 -1.21 -8.34 -6.28
CA TYR A 21 -0.73 -7.51 -5.18
C TYR A 21 -1.78 -6.46 -4.80
N VAL A 22 -1.70 -5.99 -3.56
CA VAL A 22 -2.48 -4.84 -3.09
C VAL A 22 -1.68 -3.58 -3.36
N LYS A 23 -2.15 -2.76 -4.28
CA LYS A 23 -1.57 -1.46 -4.56
C LYS A 23 -2.15 -0.41 -3.63
N VAL A 24 -1.29 0.38 -3.01
CA VAL A 24 -1.67 1.57 -2.25
C VAL A 24 -1.10 2.80 -2.95
N ARG A 25 -1.96 3.61 -3.56
CA ARG A 25 -1.60 4.91 -4.13
C ARG A 25 -1.71 5.97 -3.06
N LEU A 26 -0.62 6.68 -2.80
CA LEU A 26 -0.59 7.88 -1.94
C LEU A 26 -0.60 9.12 -2.83
N TYR A 27 -1.42 10.11 -2.50
CA TYR A 27 -1.60 11.34 -3.28
C TYR A 27 -1.92 12.53 -2.37
N ASP A 28 -1.83 13.75 -2.90
CA ASP A 28 -2.30 14.96 -2.24
C ASP A 28 -3.63 15.40 -2.88
N ASP A 29 -4.65 15.60 -2.05
CA ASP A 29 -5.97 16.11 -2.45
C ASP A 29 -6.19 17.50 -1.86
N GLY A 30 -5.68 18.52 -2.56
CA GLY A 30 -5.86 19.91 -2.16
C GLY A 30 -5.21 20.25 -0.82
N GLY A 31 -4.01 19.72 -0.56
CA GLY A 31 -3.26 19.91 0.69
C GLY A 31 -3.60 18.93 1.80
N LYS A 32 -4.38 17.89 1.51
CA LYS A 32 -4.66 16.79 2.44
C LYS A 32 -4.05 15.49 1.91
N PRO A 33 -3.30 14.76 2.74
CA PRO A 33 -2.75 13.48 2.33
C PRO A 33 -3.88 12.46 2.15
N GLY A 34 -3.98 11.89 0.96
CA GLY A 34 -4.95 10.87 0.59
C GLY A 34 -4.27 9.56 0.24
N ALA A 35 -5.00 8.47 0.43
CA ALA A 35 -4.58 7.15 -0.02
C ALA A 35 -5.75 6.37 -0.61
N GLN A 36 -5.44 5.50 -1.57
CA GLN A 36 -6.37 4.57 -2.17
C GLN A 36 -5.74 3.19 -2.28
N ALA A 37 -6.42 2.15 -1.81
CA ALA A 37 -6.02 0.76 -2.00
C ALA A 37 -6.83 0.08 -3.12
N SER A 38 -6.16 -0.67 -3.99
CA SER A 38 -6.74 -1.52 -5.03
C SER A 38 -6.00 -2.87 -5.11
N LEU A 39 -6.66 -3.92 -5.60
CA LEU A 39 -5.99 -5.17 -5.97
C LEU A 39 -5.64 -5.12 -7.46
N GLU A 40 -4.37 -5.28 -7.79
CA GLU A 40 -3.85 -5.25 -9.16
C GLU A 40 -2.92 -6.46 -9.42
N GLY A 41 -2.48 -6.63 -10.68
CA GLY A 41 -1.53 -7.65 -11.09
C GLY A 41 -2.12 -8.89 -11.79
N PRO A 42 -1.25 -9.79 -12.31
CA PRO A 42 -1.67 -11.01 -12.97
C PRO A 42 -2.44 -11.91 -11.99
N ALA A 43 -3.62 -12.39 -12.41
CA ALA A 43 -4.60 -13.15 -11.60
C ALA A 43 -5.52 -12.34 -10.65
N ALA A 44 -5.52 -11.01 -10.70
CA ALA A 44 -6.50 -10.19 -9.98
C ALA A 44 -7.95 -10.29 -10.54
N GLU A 45 -8.14 -10.89 -11.73
CA GLU A 45 -9.42 -10.92 -12.48
C GLU A 45 -10.62 -11.51 -11.73
N GLY A 46 -10.42 -12.29 -10.67
CA GLY A 46 -11.51 -12.87 -9.87
C GLY A 46 -11.77 -12.17 -8.53
N ALA A 47 -10.85 -11.34 -8.06
CA ALA A 47 -10.91 -10.74 -6.73
C ALA A 47 -11.24 -9.26 -6.86
N ARG A 48 -12.46 -8.97 -7.33
CA ARG A 48 -13.05 -7.63 -7.18
C ARG A 48 -13.24 -7.37 -5.69
N PHE A 49 -12.32 -6.65 -5.09
CA PHE A 49 -12.57 -6.08 -3.78
C PHE A 49 -13.77 -5.12 -3.92
N GLU A 50 -14.83 -5.36 -3.15
CA GLU A 50 -15.93 -4.41 -2.95
C GLU A 50 -15.38 -3.22 -2.15
N TYR A 51 -14.65 -2.31 -2.80
CA TYR A 51 -14.34 -0.93 -2.40
C TYR A 51 -13.13 -0.44 -3.21
N PRO A 52 -13.07 0.83 -3.63
CA PRO A 52 -11.88 1.62 -3.35
C PRO A 52 -11.92 2.02 -1.86
N THR A 53 -11.00 1.50 -1.03
CA THR A 53 -10.78 2.10 0.30
C THR A 53 -9.95 3.34 0.09
N THR A 54 -10.64 4.47 0.14
CA THR A 54 -10.06 5.80 0.06
C THR A 54 -10.15 6.46 1.42
N GLY A 55 -9.06 7.09 1.86
CA GLY A 55 -9.06 7.79 3.13
C GLY A 55 -7.66 8.22 3.55
N GLU A 56 -7.48 8.40 4.85
CA GLU A 56 -6.20 8.76 5.46
C GLU A 56 -5.15 7.66 5.24
N PRO A 57 -3.90 8.00 4.85
CA PRO A 57 -2.87 7.01 4.51
C PRO A 57 -2.63 5.93 5.54
N HIS A 58 -2.63 6.28 6.83
CA HIS A 58 -2.37 5.33 7.89
C HIS A 58 -3.46 4.25 8.00
N ALA A 59 -4.73 4.62 7.81
CA ALA A 59 -5.84 3.68 7.83
C ALA A 59 -5.80 2.77 6.59
N VAL A 60 -5.61 3.36 5.41
CA VAL A 60 -5.55 2.62 4.14
C VAL A 60 -4.40 1.62 4.13
N LEU A 61 -3.21 2.01 4.59
CA LEU A 61 -2.04 1.12 4.66
C LEU A 61 -2.24 -0.03 5.66
N ARG A 62 -2.85 0.23 6.82
CA ARG A 62 -3.19 -0.82 7.79
C ARG A 62 -4.16 -1.82 7.17
N ASP A 63 -5.27 -1.34 6.61
CA ASP A 63 -6.32 -2.20 6.08
C ASP A 63 -5.81 -3.01 4.86
N ALA A 64 -4.98 -2.40 4.00
CA ALA A 64 -4.29 -3.08 2.91
C ALA A 64 -3.39 -4.22 3.41
N ARG A 65 -2.63 -4.00 4.49
CA ARG A 65 -1.77 -5.02 5.08
C ARG A 65 -2.55 -6.18 5.68
N ASP A 66 -3.60 -5.89 6.46
CA ASP A 66 -4.44 -6.93 7.06
C ASP A 66 -5.08 -7.81 5.99
N TYR A 67 -5.52 -7.19 4.89
CA TYR A 67 -6.06 -7.91 3.74
C TYR A 67 -5.01 -8.77 3.03
N ALA A 68 -3.84 -8.19 2.74
CA ALA A 68 -2.75 -8.85 2.03
C ALA A 68 -2.22 -10.06 2.82
N ALA A 69 -2.03 -9.89 4.15
CA ALA A 69 -1.59 -10.95 5.04
C ALA A 69 -2.56 -12.13 5.08
N GLY A 70 -3.88 -11.86 5.10
CA GLY A 70 -4.90 -12.91 5.10
C GLY A 70 -4.99 -13.74 3.81
N ARG A 71 -4.35 -13.29 2.71
CA ARG A 71 -4.47 -13.91 1.38
C ARG A 71 -3.13 -14.25 0.73
N GLY A 72 -2.01 -13.92 1.38
CA GLY A 72 -0.67 -14.13 0.84
C GLY A 72 -0.33 -13.19 -0.32
N PHE A 73 -0.90 -11.99 -0.34
CA PHE A 73 -0.53 -10.96 -1.31
C PHE A 73 0.58 -10.06 -0.75
N ASP A 74 1.33 -9.43 -1.66
CA ASP A 74 2.22 -8.33 -1.32
C ASP A 74 1.46 -7.00 -1.28
N VAL A 75 1.97 -6.03 -0.51
CA VAL A 75 1.54 -4.63 -0.57
C VAL A 75 2.58 -3.82 -1.34
N ARG A 76 2.15 -3.13 -2.39
CA ARG A 76 2.97 -2.28 -3.25
C ARG A 76 2.51 -0.83 -3.16
N VAL A 77 3.43 0.10 -2.95
CA VAL A 77 3.12 1.52 -2.77
C VAL A 77 3.45 2.30 -4.04
N GLN A 78 2.48 3.07 -4.52
CA GLN A 78 2.68 4.06 -5.56
C GLN A 78 2.66 5.46 -4.93
N LEU A 79 3.72 6.22 -5.12
CA LEU A 79 3.77 7.64 -4.74
C LEU A 79 3.36 8.50 -5.94
N ASP A 80 2.16 9.08 -5.88
CA ASP A 80 1.60 9.89 -6.98
C ASP A 80 1.83 11.38 -6.72
N GLY A 81 3.04 11.84 -7.06
CA GLY A 81 3.45 13.23 -6.87
C GLY A 81 3.72 13.64 -5.42
N VAL A 82 3.64 12.70 -4.47
CA VAL A 82 3.90 12.92 -3.04
C VAL A 82 5.22 12.28 -2.58
N ALA A 83 5.83 12.85 -1.54
CA ALA A 83 6.96 12.23 -0.85
C ALA A 83 6.47 11.19 0.16
N TRP A 84 7.32 10.18 0.44
CA TRP A 84 7.04 9.22 1.50
C TRP A 84 7.01 9.91 2.87
N ASN A 85 5.95 9.68 3.65
CA ASN A 85 5.90 10.11 5.05
C ASN A 85 6.51 9.01 5.95
N PRO A 86 7.64 9.24 6.63
CA PRO A 86 8.28 8.24 7.49
C PRO A 86 7.44 7.81 8.70
N GLU A 87 6.42 8.59 9.08
CA GLU A 87 5.47 8.20 10.13
C GLU A 87 4.57 7.02 9.71
N LEU A 88 4.45 6.78 8.39
CA LEU A 88 3.68 5.64 7.87
C LEU A 88 4.48 4.33 7.95
N GLY A 89 5.80 4.39 8.13
CA GLY A 89 6.71 3.26 8.16
C GLY A 89 7.96 3.48 7.31
N VAL A 90 8.55 2.39 6.84
CA VAL A 90 9.74 2.40 5.98
C VAL A 90 9.35 1.93 4.58
N LEU A 91 9.51 2.81 3.59
CA LEU A 91 9.48 2.44 2.18
C LEU A 91 10.88 1.99 1.77
N VAL A 92 11.00 0.73 1.38
CA VAL A 92 12.27 0.16 0.91
C VAL A 92 12.57 0.72 -0.47
N GLU A 93 13.77 1.27 -0.66
CA GLU A 93 14.18 1.75 -1.98
C GLU A 93 14.27 0.56 -2.96
N PRO A 94 13.80 0.72 -4.21
CA PRO A 94 13.94 -0.33 -5.21
C PRO A 94 15.44 -0.56 -5.45
N LYS A 95 15.89 -1.82 -5.36
CA LYS A 95 17.28 -2.15 -5.68
C LYS A 95 17.50 -1.87 -7.16
N THR A 96 18.31 -0.86 -7.45
CA THR A 96 18.72 -0.48 -8.80
C THR A 96 19.69 -1.50 -9.39
#